data_AF-A0A7S4MF62-F1
#
_entry.id   AF-A0A7S4MF62-F1
#
_cell.length_a   1.000
_cell.length_b   1.000
_cell.length_c   1.000
_cell.angle_alpha   90.00
_cell.angle_beta   90.00
_cell.angle_gamma   90.00
#
_symmetry.space_group_name_H-M   'P 1'
#
loop_
_entity.id
_entity.type
_entity.pdbx_description
1 polymer ?
#
loop_
_entity_poly.entity_id
_entity_poly.type
_entity_poly.pdbx_seq_one_letter_code
_entity_poly.pdbx_strand_id
1 'polypeptide(L)'
;MPPPPAPPPPPPFDLRGKLDSAKCDAMLRDRNHLFRKMWHVDPWFFRHPGKPTCFERRREDNTEGQSMERFFAETKGGANCDSNWFEGSPDGLGGIGQPPRFTAQAPALLGFDETIDWFCTKEHKYFDNKFYGADHAGKCADSNNNILALWGNRLQYNLCRNLEWQTCAAKGLLPGQGGYGMRFSYRPGDLDVYDGGTGKKLGDCRGWKPEYAAAVCGTDGYSTDDIYYLEVCMFSFMCDNGDDLFGLDVDDFYVCQFNERKFDDLARLFKEPPST
;
A
#
# COMPACT_ATOMS: atom_id res chain seq x y z
N MET A 1 -20.24 -30.15 28.33
CA MET A 1 -19.81 -28.95 27.58
C MET A 1 -18.47 -29.29 26.94
N PRO A 2 -18.26 -29.02 25.64
CA PRO A 2 -16.92 -29.11 25.06
C PRO A 2 -15.97 -28.13 25.78
N PRO A 3 -14.68 -28.48 25.95
CA PRO A 3 -13.72 -27.51 26.45
C PRO A 3 -13.62 -26.31 25.50
N PRO A 4 -13.32 -25.10 26.02
CA PRO A 4 -13.02 -23.96 25.18
C PRO A 4 -11.89 -24.32 24.19
N PRO A 5 -11.90 -23.78 22.96
CA PRO A 5 -10.75 -23.92 22.06
C PRO A 5 -9.50 -23.40 22.77
N ALA A 6 -8.38 -24.10 22.59
CA ALA A 6 -7.10 -23.59 23.07
C ALA A 6 -6.82 -22.22 22.41
N PRO A 7 -6.25 -21.24 23.15
CA PRO A 7 -5.81 -20.00 22.53
C PRO A 7 -4.81 -20.31 21.42
N PRO A 8 -4.83 -19.54 20.32
CA PRO A 8 -3.87 -19.73 19.24
C PRO A 8 -2.44 -19.61 19.79
N PRO A 9 -1.48 -20.37 19.25
CA PRO A 9 -0.08 -20.23 19.65
C PRO A 9 0.35 -18.78 19.48
N PRO A 10 1.17 -18.25 20.41
CA PRO A 10 1.68 -16.89 20.29
C PRO A 10 2.41 -16.74 18.95
N PRO A 11 2.39 -15.54 18.34
CA PRO A 11 3.18 -15.28 17.14
C PRO A 11 4.64 -15.68 17.41
N PRO A 12 5.35 -16.21 16.40
CA PRO A 12 6.73 -16.66 16.60
C PRO A 12 7.71 -15.52 16.93
N PHE A 13 7.24 -14.27 16.96
CA PHE A 13 8.03 -13.05 17.17
C PHE A 13 7.26 -12.03 18.02
N ASP A 14 8.01 -11.20 18.76
CA ASP A 14 7.47 -10.13 19.58
C ASP A 14 7.05 -8.93 18.72
N LEU A 15 5.74 -8.75 18.58
CA LEU A 15 5.15 -7.64 17.83
C LEU A 15 4.93 -6.38 18.69
N ARG A 16 5.37 -6.35 19.95
CA ARG A 16 5.16 -5.19 20.81
C ARG A 16 5.96 -3.97 20.35
N GLY A 17 5.30 -2.81 20.41
CA GLY A 17 5.90 -1.51 20.18
C GLY A 17 5.97 -1.10 18.71
N LYS A 18 6.87 -0.14 18.46
CA LYS A 18 7.06 0.49 17.15
C LYS A 18 7.60 -0.48 16.10
N LEU A 19 7.19 -0.26 14.87
CA LEU A 19 7.61 -0.99 13.69
C LEU A 19 9.10 -0.75 13.42
N ASP A 20 9.78 -1.80 12.99
CA ASP A 20 11.16 -1.80 12.53
C ASP A 20 11.32 -2.87 11.44
N SER A 21 12.49 -2.93 10.81
CA SER A 21 12.74 -3.89 9.73
C SER A 21 12.62 -5.34 10.16
N ALA A 22 13.01 -5.68 11.40
CA ALA A 22 12.93 -7.06 11.89
C ALA A 22 11.47 -7.50 12.06
N LYS A 23 10.61 -6.61 12.58
CA LYS A 23 9.16 -6.85 12.65
C LYS A 23 8.54 -6.94 11.27
N CYS A 24 8.95 -6.09 10.34
CA CYS A 24 8.48 -6.15 8.95
C CYS A 24 8.85 -7.47 8.26
N ASP A 25 10.10 -7.92 8.35
CA ASP A 25 10.54 -9.21 7.81
C ASP A 25 9.74 -10.36 8.44
N ALA A 26 9.57 -10.33 9.77
CA ALA A 26 8.82 -11.35 10.49
C ALA A 26 7.34 -11.43 10.05
N MET A 27 6.66 -10.28 9.96
CA MET A 27 5.25 -10.20 9.52
C MET A 27 5.05 -10.59 8.05
N LEU A 28 6.00 -10.30 7.16
CA LEU A 28 5.94 -10.68 5.74
C LEU A 28 6.17 -12.19 5.53
N ARG A 29 7.01 -12.81 6.38
CA ARG A 29 7.33 -14.24 6.34
C ARG A 29 6.30 -15.12 7.03
N ASP A 30 5.61 -14.61 8.05
CA ASP A 30 4.58 -15.37 8.72
C ASP A 30 3.38 -15.60 7.82
N ARG A 31 3.23 -16.84 7.36
CA ARG A 31 2.15 -17.31 6.49
C ARG A 31 0.74 -17.11 7.08
N ASN A 32 0.63 -16.89 8.39
CA ASN A 32 -0.64 -16.66 9.08
C ASN A 32 -0.96 -15.18 9.29
N HIS A 33 0.03 -14.31 9.08
CA HIS A 33 -0.11 -12.87 9.27
C HIS A 33 -1.09 -12.26 8.26
N LEU A 34 -1.76 -11.17 8.63
CA LEU A 34 -2.78 -10.53 7.79
C LEU A 34 -2.22 -10.09 6.43
N PHE A 35 -0.94 -9.67 6.36
CA PHE A 35 -0.25 -9.30 5.12
C PHE A 35 -0.30 -10.39 4.06
N ARG A 36 -0.37 -11.65 4.47
CA ARG A 36 -0.47 -12.82 3.57
C ARG A 36 -1.86 -13.02 3.00
N LYS A 37 -2.86 -12.52 3.72
CA LYS A 37 -4.28 -12.69 3.40
C LYS A 37 -4.78 -11.56 2.51
N MET A 38 -4.19 -10.38 2.51
CA MET A 38 -4.71 -9.21 1.77
C MET A 38 -4.65 -9.30 0.22
N TRP A 39 -4.01 -10.33 -0.36
CA TRP A 39 -3.75 -10.44 -1.81
C TRP A 39 -4.92 -11.03 -2.62
N HIS A 40 -6.16 -10.65 -2.30
CA HIS A 40 -7.35 -11.10 -3.01
C HIS A 40 -7.57 -10.33 -4.33
N VAL A 41 -8.29 -10.94 -5.29
CA VAL A 41 -8.65 -10.27 -6.56
C VAL A 41 -9.54 -9.04 -6.33
N ASP A 42 -10.54 -9.18 -5.47
CA ASP A 42 -11.43 -8.11 -5.08
C ASP A 42 -10.78 -7.28 -3.96
N PRO A 43 -10.82 -5.94 -4.04
CA PRO A 43 -10.18 -5.10 -3.06
C PRO A 43 -10.86 -5.17 -1.71
N TRP A 44 -10.10 -4.88 -0.65
CA TRP A 44 -10.57 -4.77 0.74
C TRP A 44 -10.95 -6.10 1.38
N PHE A 45 -10.87 -7.22 0.67
CA PHE A 45 -11.17 -8.55 1.18
C PHE A 45 -9.90 -9.37 1.40
N PHE A 46 -9.93 -10.21 2.42
CA PHE A 46 -8.94 -11.26 2.59
C PHE A 46 -9.15 -12.39 1.59
N ARG A 47 -8.04 -12.97 1.15
CA ARG A 47 -7.99 -14.17 0.33
C ARG A 47 -8.35 -15.37 1.19
N HIS A 48 -9.32 -16.13 0.69
CA HIS A 48 -9.68 -17.43 1.23
C HIS A 48 -9.07 -18.58 0.41
N PRO A 49 -8.91 -19.78 0.99
CA PRO A 49 -8.50 -20.98 0.25
C PRO A 49 -9.36 -21.21 -1.00
N GLY A 50 -8.72 -21.51 -2.13
CA GLY A 50 -9.38 -21.74 -3.42
C GLY A 50 -9.85 -20.49 -4.16
N LYS A 51 -9.68 -19.28 -3.60
CA LYS A 51 -9.91 -18.02 -4.31
C LYS A 51 -8.62 -17.54 -5.00
N PRO A 52 -8.75 -16.95 -6.21
CA PRO A 52 -7.60 -16.42 -6.93
C PRO A 52 -7.03 -15.20 -6.21
N THR A 53 -5.73 -15.06 -6.32
CA THR A 53 -4.99 -13.85 -5.94
C THR A 53 -5.13 -12.78 -7.01
N CYS A 54 -4.90 -11.52 -6.64
CA CYS A 54 -4.92 -10.43 -7.63
C CYS A 54 -3.83 -10.58 -8.71
N PHE A 55 -2.74 -11.31 -8.44
CA PHE A 55 -1.64 -11.48 -9.39
C PHE A 55 -1.84 -12.66 -10.35
N GLU A 56 -2.89 -13.46 -10.15
CA GLU A 56 -3.36 -14.49 -11.10
C GLU A 56 -4.36 -13.93 -12.13
N ARG A 57 -4.71 -12.64 -12.03
CA ARG A 57 -5.66 -11.95 -12.91
C ARG A 57 -5.00 -10.81 -13.66
N ARG A 58 -5.41 -10.57 -14.89
CA ARG A 58 -4.87 -9.45 -15.68
C ARG A 58 -5.27 -8.12 -15.06
N ARG A 59 -4.39 -7.15 -15.21
CA ARG A 59 -4.49 -5.81 -14.64
C ARG A 59 -5.80 -5.08 -14.99
N GLU A 60 -6.19 -5.13 -16.26
CA GLU A 60 -7.31 -4.34 -16.81
C GLU A 60 -8.57 -5.18 -17.04
N ASP A 61 -8.47 -6.50 -16.85
CA ASP A 61 -9.56 -7.45 -16.96
C ASP A 61 -9.37 -8.55 -15.90
N ASN A 62 -10.11 -8.43 -14.80
CA ASN A 62 -10.03 -9.38 -13.69
C ASN A 62 -10.67 -10.75 -14.00
N THR A 63 -11.34 -10.89 -15.15
CA THR A 63 -11.92 -12.15 -15.61
C THR A 63 -10.88 -13.00 -16.36
N GLU A 64 -9.92 -12.35 -17.02
CA GLU A 64 -8.81 -13.01 -17.69
C GLU A 64 -7.71 -13.43 -16.70
N GLY A 65 -7.25 -14.68 -16.83
CA GLY A 65 -6.14 -15.21 -16.04
C GLY A 65 -4.78 -14.77 -16.58
N GLN A 66 -3.77 -14.73 -15.70
CA GLN A 66 -2.35 -14.64 -16.05
C GLN A 66 -1.50 -15.51 -15.12
N SER A 67 -0.25 -15.78 -15.51
CA SER A 67 0.68 -16.45 -14.60
C SER A 67 1.23 -15.50 -13.54
N MET A 68 1.49 -16.01 -12.35
CA MET A 68 2.13 -15.26 -11.27
C MET A 68 3.52 -14.77 -11.69
N GLU A 69 4.27 -15.60 -12.44
CA GLU A 69 5.59 -15.27 -12.99
C GLU A 69 5.53 -14.03 -13.86
N ARG A 70 4.52 -13.93 -14.73
CA ARG A 70 4.32 -12.78 -15.60
C ARG A 70 4.07 -11.53 -14.76
N PHE A 71 3.14 -11.59 -13.80
CA PHE A 71 2.84 -10.45 -12.94
C PHE A 71 4.10 -9.92 -12.24
N PHE A 72 4.84 -10.78 -11.54
CA PHE A 72 6.02 -10.33 -10.79
C PHE A 72 7.16 -9.86 -11.71
N ALA A 73 7.33 -10.45 -12.89
CA ALA A 73 8.31 -9.98 -13.87
C ALA A 73 7.96 -8.60 -14.43
N GLU A 74 6.70 -8.38 -14.80
CA GLU A 74 6.19 -7.09 -15.29
C GLU A 74 6.28 -6.02 -14.19
N THR A 75 5.87 -6.35 -12.96
CA THR A 75 5.97 -5.47 -11.80
C THR A 75 7.42 -5.09 -11.49
N LYS A 76 8.33 -6.06 -11.37
CA LYS A 76 9.77 -5.81 -11.15
C LYS A 76 10.37 -4.95 -12.27
N GLY A 77 9.98 -5.24 -13.51
CA GLY A 77 10.41 -4.51 -14.69
C GLY A 77 9.91 -3.06 -14.72
N GLY A 78 8.82 -2.75 -14.03
CA GLY A 78 8.17 -1.45 -14.07
C GLY A 78 7.29 -1.27 -15.32
N ALA A 79 6.72 -2.35 -15.83
CA ALA A 79 5.96 -2.35 -17.09
C ALA A 79 4.76 -1.38 -17.09
N ASN A 80 4.23 -1.05 -15.91
CA ASN A 80 3.05 -0.20 -15.74
C ASN A 80 3.38 1.16 -15.09
N CYS A 81 4.65 1.55 -14.95
CA CYS A 81 5.01 2.74 -14.17
C CYS A 81 4.47 4.05 -14.73
N ASP A 82 4.27 4.16 -16.04
CA ASP A 82 3.70 5.32 -16.72
C ASP A 82 2.15 5.39 -16.66
N SER A 83 1.52 4.51 -15.88
CA SER A 83 0.06 4.48 -15.69
C SER A 83 -0.47 5.77 -15.08
N ASN A 84 -1.76 6.04 -15.33
CA ASN A 84 -2.50 7.01 -14.53
C ASN A 84 -2.87 6.40 -13.17
N TRP A 85 -2.08 6.71 -12.14
CA TRP A 85 -2.32 6.27 -10.76
C TRP A 85 -3.44 7.03 -10.03
N PHE A 86 -4.13 7.91 -10.76
CA PHE A 86 -5.30 8.69 -10.33
C PHE A 86 -6.57 8.26 -11.11
N GLU A 87 -6.53 7.15 -11.86
CA GLU A 87 -7.63 6.73 -12.74
C GLU A 87 -8.96 6.58 -11.96
N GLY A 88 -10.03 7.17 -12.51
CA GLY A 88 -11.35 7.24 -11.87
C GLY A 88 -11.57 8.42 -10.91
N SER A 89 -10.53 9.20 -10.59
CA SER A 89 -10.69 10.47 -9.85
C SER A 89 -11.46 11.52 -10.66
N PRO A 90 -12.14 12.47 -9.98
CA PRO A 90 -12.92 13.53 -10.64
C PRO A 90 -12.05 14.52 -11.45
N ASP A 91 -12.71 15.49 -12.08
CA ASP A 91 -12.10 16.70 -12.67
C ASP A 91 -11.02 16.46 -13.73
N GLY A 92 -11.14 15.34 -14.46
CA GLY A 92 -10.24 15.01 -15.57
C GLY A 92 -8.92 14.36 -15.14
N LEU A 93 -8.65 14.25 -13.84
CA LEU A 93 -7.51 13.49 -13.31
C LEU A 93 -7.66 12.00 -13.58
N GLY A 94 -8.89 11.49 -13.57
CA GLY A 94 -9.19 10.06 -13.71
C GLY A 94 -9.23 9.51 -15.14
N GLY A 95 -8.77 10.24 -16.15
CA GLY A 95 -8.83 9.81 -17.54
C GLY A 95 -7.92 8.60 -17.85
N ILE A 96 -8.41 7.64 -18.64
CA ILE A 96 -7.61 6.48 -19.07
C ILE A 96 -6.38 6.96 -19.86
N GLY A 97 -5.19 6.57 -19.41
CA GLY A 97 -3.93 6.94 -20.06
C GLY A 97 -3.61 8.44 -19.99
N GLN A 98 -4.28 9.19 -19.11
CA GLN A 98 -4.08 10.61 -18.90
C GLN A 98 -3.58 10.85 -17.47
N PRO A 99 -2.31 10.51 -17.15
CA PRO A 99 -1.77 10.81 -15.83
C PRO A 99 -1.80 12.33 -15.57
N PRO A 100 -1.89 12.76 -14.30
CA PRO A 100 -1.89 14.17 -13.95
C PRO A 100 -0.64 14.87 -14.50
N ARG A 101 -0.83 16.12 -14.96
CA ARG A 101 0.26 16.99 -15.37
C ARG A 101 0.79 17.74 -14.16
N PHE A 102 1.82 17.17 -13.54
CA PHE A 102 2.54 17.85 -12.48
C PHE A 102 3.27 19.09 -13.02
N THR A 103 3.23 20.18 -12.25
CA THR A 103 3.87 21.47 -12.60
C THR A 103 5.29 21.56 -12.08
N ALA A 104 5.63 20.69 -11.13
CA ALA A 104 6.96 20.46 -10.60
C ALA A 104 7.19 18.95 -10.45
N GLN A 105 8.30 18.61 -9.82
CA GLN A 105 8.59 17.24 -9.43
C GLN A 105 7.51 16.73 -8.47
N ALA A 106 7.06 15.49 -8.71
CA ALA A 106 6.03 14.83 -7.93
C ALA A 106 6.56 13.56 -7.25
N PRO A 107 7.21 13.68 -6.08
CA PRO A 107 7.63 12.51 -5.32
C PRO A 107 6.43 11.64 -4.94
N ALA A 108 6.67 10.34 -4.77
CA ALA A 108 5.67 9.45 -4.19
C ALA A 108 5.40 9.87 -2.74
N LEU A 109 4.14 9.90 -2.32
CA LEU A 109 3.74 10.24 -0.97
C LEU A 109 2.96 9.06 -0.37
N LEU A 110 3.36 8.66 0.84
CA LEU A 110 2.75 7.57 1.59
C LEU A 110 2.35 8.01 3.00
N GLY A 111 1.37 7.34 3.59
CA GLY A 111 0.89 7.61 4.94
C GLY A 111 -0.54 7.15 5.13
N PHE A 112 -1.14 7.50 6.28
CA PHE A 112 -2.58 7.37 6.47
C PHE A 112 -3.33 8.42 5.65
N ASP A 113 -4.52 8.10 5.15
CA ASP A 113 -5.33 8.99 4.30
C ASP A 113 -5.47 10.40 4.89
N GLU A 114 -5.78 10.51 6.19
CA GLU A 114 -5.95 11.82 6.84
C GLU A 114 -4.65 12.62 6.93
N THR A 115 -3.51 11.94 7.02
CA THR A 115 -2.19 12.58 7.08
C THR A 115 -1.74 13.02 5.69
N ILE A 116 -2.02 12.20 4.66
CA ILE A 116 -1.79 12.55 3.25
C ILE A 116 -2.65 13.75 2.88
N ASP A 117 -3.94 13.73 3.24
CA ASP A 117 -4.87 14.85 3.03
C ASP A 117 -4.29 16.14 3.63
N TRP A 118 -3.87 16.08 4.90
CA TRP A 118 -3.29 17.22 5.57
C TRP A 118 -1.99 17.70 4.90
N PHE A 119 -1.13 16.77 4.48
CA PHE A 119 0.14 17.05 3.82
C PHE A 119 -0.07 17.79 2.49
N CYS A 120 -0.88 17.22 1.58
CA CYS A 120 -1.18 17.80 0.28
C CYS A 120 -1.89 19.15 0.41
N THR A 121 -2.72 19.31 1.44
CA THR A 121 -3.42 20.58 1.72
C THR A 121 -2.48 21.65 2.26
N LYS A 122 -1.60 21.32 3.20
CA LYS A 122 -0.70 22.30 3.80
C LYS A 122 0.26 22.89 2.76
N GLU A 123 0.73 22.08 1.82
CA GLU A 123 1.53 22.54 0.68
C GLU A 123 0.72 23.44 -0.26
N HIS A 124 -0.59 23.18 -0.38
CA HIS A 124 -1.53 24.00 -1.12
C HIS A 124 -1.97 25.21 -0.28
N LYS A 125 -1.27 26.35 -0.38
CA LYS A 125 -1.41 27.60 0.42
C LYS A 125 -2.82 28.21 0.64
N TYR A 126 -3.90 27.56 0.24
CA TYR A 126 -5.29 27.91 0.51
C TYR A 126 -5.92 26.97 1.54
N PHE A 127 -5.81 27.35 2.82
CA PHE A 127 -6.71 26.84 3.87
C PHE A 127 -8.09 27.49 3.68
N ASP A 128 -8.93 26.93 2.81
CA ASP A 128 -10.37 27.13 2.96
C ASP A 128 -10.91 25.97 3.82
N ASN A 129 -11.52 26.30 4.96
CA ASN A 129 -11.94 25.36 6.01
C ASN A 129 -13.11 24.43 5.60
N LYS A 130 -13.32 24.21 4.30
CA LYS A 130 -14.25 23.22 3.75
C LYS A 130 -13.55 21.86 3.60
N PHE A 131 -12.94 21.37 4.67
CA PHE A 131 -12.33 20.05 4.69
C PHE A 131 -13.38 19.00 5.04
N TYR A 132 -13.88 18.30 4.02
CA TYR A 132 -14.35 16.90 3.95
C TYR A 132 -14.96 16.62 2.54
N GLY A 133 -14.49 17.31 1.51
CA GLY A 133 -14.93 17.12 0.11
C GLY A 133 -14.06 16.10 -0.62
N ALA A 134 -14.71 15.29 -1.45
CA ALA A 134 -14.30 14.02 -2.07
C ALA A 134 -13.11 14.05 -3.06
N ASP A 135 -12.19 15.01 -2.92
CA ASP A 135 -11.07 15.20 -3.85
C ASP A 135 -9.70 15.12 -3.15
N HIS A 136 -9.42 13.97 -2.55
CA HIS A 136 -8.09 13.61 -2.01
C HIS A 136 -7.02 13.65 -3.11
N ALA A 137 -7.39 13.12 -4.28
CA ALA A 137 -6.53 12.93 -5.43
C ALA A 137 -6.11 14.26 -6.07
N GLY A 138 -7.04 15.20 -6.28
CA GLY A 138 -6.75 16.49 -6.88
C GLY A 138 -5.88 17.38 -6.01
N LYS A 139 -6.13 17.45 -4.70
CA LYS A 139 -5.26 18.20 -3.78
C LYS A 139 -3.80 17.71 -3.83
N CYS A 140 -3.60 16.40 -3.89
CA CYS A 140 -2.26 15.84 -4.01
C CYS A 140 -1.65 16.10 -5.39
N ALA A 141 -2.40 15.95 -6.48
CA ALA A 141 -1.92 16.31 -7.81
C ALA A 141 -1.49 17.79 -7.91
N ASP A 142 -2.32 18.71 -7.40
CA ASP A 142 -2.08 20.15 -7.44
C ASP A 142 -0.89 20.59 -6.57
N SER A 143 -0.62 19.86 -5.48
CA SER A 143 0.57 20.06 -4.63
C SER A 143 1.83 19.36 -5.15
N ASN A 144 1.77 18.71 -6.32
CA ASN A 144 2.83 17.87 -6.88
C ASN A 144 3.22 16.72 -5.94
N ASN A 145 2.23 15.97 -5.47
CA ASN A 145 2.40 14.72 -4.76
C ASN A 145 1.81 13.57 -5.57
N ASN A 146 2.61 12.54 -5.83
CA ASN A 146 2.12 11.33 -6.48
C ASN A 146 1.63 10.36 -5.40
N ILE A 147 0.36 10.00 -5.44
CA ILE A 147 -0.25 9.01 -4.55
C ILE A 147 -0.90 7.91 -5.40
N LEU A 148 -1.23 6.80 -4.76
CA LEU A 148 -2.07 5.79 -5.40
C LEU A 148 -3.55 6.06 -5.09
N ALA A 149 -4.28 6.58 -6.07
CA ALA A 149 -5.70 6.91 -5.95
C ALA A 149 -6.51 6.33 -7.12
N LEU A 150 -6.86 5.04 -7.03
CA LEU A 150 -7.58 4.33 -8.08
C LEU A 150 -9.06 4.13 -7.72
N TRP A 151 -9.92 4.72 -8.54
CA TRP A 151 -11.39 4.70 -8.40
C TRP A 151 -12.10 4.21 -9.67
N GLY A 152 -11.35 3.86 -10.71
CA GLY A 152 -11.89 3.47 -12.02
C GLY A 152 -12.48 2.06 -12.03
N ASN A 153 -13.52 1.83 -12.83
CA ASN A 153 -14.10 0.49 -13.02
C ASN A 153 -13.17 -0.48 -13.74
N ARG A 154 -12.40 0.04 -14.72
CA ARG A 154 -11.45 -0.74 -15.51
C ARG A 154 -10.20 -1.07 -14.69
N LEU A 155 -9.71 -0.09 -13.94
CA LEU A 155 -8.53 -0.20 -13.10
C LEU A 155 -8.90 0.09 -11.65
N GLN A 156 -9.50 -0.91 -11.01
CA GLN A 156 -9.85 -0.82 -9.59
C GLN A 156 -8.59 -0.93 -8.74
N TYR A 157 -8.60 -0.23 -7.60
CA TYR A 157 -7.62 -0.47 -6.55
C TYR A 157 -7.64 -1.95 -6.15
N ASN A 158 -6.48 -2.53 -5.85
CA ASN A 158 -6.25 -3.72 -5.03
C ASN A 158 -4.77 -3.79 -4.65
N LEU A 159 -4.37 -4.77 -3.84
CA LEU A 159 -2.97 -4.89 -3.40
C LEU A 159 -1.96 -5.13 -4.54
N CYS A 160 -2.40 -5.68 -5.68
CA CYS A 160 -1.49 -5.83 -6.82
C CYS A 160 -1.21 -4.50 -7.51
N ARG A 161 -2.20 -3.60 -7.59
CA ARG A 161 -1.95 -2.22 -8.06
C ARG A 161 -1.06 -1.47 -7.07
N ASN A 162 -1.24 -1.72 -5.78
CA ASN A 162 -0.41 -1.18 -4.73
C ASN A 162 1.06 -1.60 -4.86
N LEU A 163 1.35 -2.89 -5.03
CA LEU A 163 2.72 -3.37 -5.24
C LEU A 163 3.36 -2.82 -6.53
N GLU A 164 2.60 -2.73 -7.63
CA GLU A 164 3.09 -2.10 -8.86
C GLU A 164 3.48 -0.65 -8.64
N TRP A 165 2.59 0.14 -8.04
CA TRP A 165 2.86 1.54 -7.75
C TRP A 165 4.08 1.70 -6.83
N GLN A 166 4.19 0.89 -5.76
CA GLN A 166 5.35 0.93 -4.86
C GLN A 166 6.66 0.53 -5.54
N THR A 167 6.62 -0.46 -6.43
CA THR A 167 7.81 -0.86 -7.19
C THR A 167 8.26 0.28 -8.11
N CYS A 168 7.32 0.98 -8.74
CA CYS A 168 7.60 2.16 -9.53
C CYS A 168 8.15 3.31 -8.67
N ALA A 169 7.56 3.55 -7.50
CA ALA A 169 8.01 4.56 -6.54
C ALA A 169 9.45 4.29 -6.07
N ALA A 170 9.75 3.03 -5.70
CA ALA A 170 11.07 2.58 -5.28
C ALA A 170 12.13 2.80 -6.35
N LYS A 171 11.77 2.61 -7.62
CA LYS A 171 12.67 2.79 -8.76
C LYS A 171 12.73 4.24 -9.28
N GLY A 172 11.95 5.16 -8.70
CA GLY A 172 11.90 6.55 -9.16
C GLY A 172 11.17 6.75 -10.49
N LEU A 173 10.32 5.81 -10.89
CA LEU A 173 9.73 5.70 -12.23
C LEU A 173 8.27 6.19 -12.31
N LEU A 174 7.67 6.68 -11.22
CA LEU A 174 6.32 7.22 -11.29
C LEU A 174 6.25 8.49 -12.17
N PRO A 175 5.09 8.80 -12.78
CA PRO A 175 4.93 10.02 -13.55
C PRO A 175 5.21 11.24 -12.67
N GLY A 176 6.03 12.16 -13.18
CA GLY A 176 6.46 13.36 -12.45
C GLY A 176 7.53 13.13 -11.37
N GLN A 177 7.80 11.89 -10.96
CA GLN A 177 8.76 11.61 -9.88
C GLN A 177 10.19 11.94 -10.25
N GLY A 178 10.58 11.75 -11.52
CA GLY A 178 11.87 12.21 -12.04
C GLY A 178 13.10 11.62 -11.34
N GLY A 179 13.01 10.38 -10.83
CA GLY A 179 14.08 9.73 -10.07
C GLY A 179 14.22 10.19 -8.61
N TYR A 180 13.38 11.11 -8.16
CA TYR A 180 13.42 11.57 -6.77
C TYR A 180 12.79 10.55 -5.83
N GLY A 181 13.14 10.67 -4.55
CA GLY A 181 12.68 9.76 -3.50
C GLY A 181 11.19 9.85 -3.22
N MET A 182 10.78 9.05 -2.25
CA MET A 182 9.46 9.02 -1.65
C MET A 182 9.46 9.90 -0.41
N ARG A 183 8.30 10.39 -0.02
CA ARG A 183 8.06 11.12 1.21
C ARG A 183 6.96 10.42 2.00
N PHE A 184 6.95 10.66 3.31
CA PHE A 184 5.93 10.10 4.20
C PHE A 184 5.20 11.22 4.92
N SER A 185 3.87 11.23 4.85
CA SER A 185 3.01 12.14 5.63
C SER A 185 2.81 11.66 7.07
N TYR A 186 3.17 10.41 7.35
CA TYR A 186 3.22 9.84 8.69
C TYR A 186 4.51 9.05 8.87
N ARG A 187 5.20 9.18 10.01
CA ARG A 187 6.52 8.56 10.20
C ARG A 187 6.44 7.03 10.22
N PRO A 188 7.21 6.31 9.37
CA PRO A 188 7.26 4.85 9.41
C PRO A 188 7.65 4.29 10.79
N GLY A 189 8.61 4.94 11.46
CA GLY A 189 9.07 4.56 12.80
C GLY A 189 8.06 4.78 13.93
N ASP A 190 6.94 5.46 13.69
CA ASP A 190 5.89 5.67 14.70
C ASP A 190 4.71 4.69 14.57
N LEU A 191 4.73 3.83 13.56
CA LEU A 191 3.73 2.77 13.41
C LEU A 191 3.84 1.77 14.57
N ASP A 192 2.80 1.65 15.40
CA ASP A 192 2.78 0.73 16.54
C ASP A 192 1.85 -0.45 16.28
N VAL A 193 2.44 -1.64 16.15
CA VAL A 193 1.73 -2.86 15.74
C VAL A 193 0.82 -3.40 16.86
N TYR A 194 1.08 -3.04 18.13
CA TYR A 194 0.49 -3.73 19.27
C TYR A 194 -0.41 -2.87 20.15
N ASP A 195 0.08 -1.70 20.58
CA ASP A 195 -0.63 -0.82 21.52
C ASP A 195 -1.41 0.28 20.79
N GLY A 196 -1.16 0.41 19.48
CA GLY A 196 -1.85 1.38 18.64
C GLY A 196 -1.75 2.79 19.21
N GLY A 197 -0.56 3.22 19.66
CA GLY A 197 -0.35 4.56 20.25
C GLY A 197 -0.82 5.74 19.39
N THR A 198 -1.15 5.47 18.13
CA THR A 198 -1.72 6.35 17.10
C THR A 198 -3.26 6.32 17.05
N GLY A 199 -3.89 5.44 17.81
CA GLY A 199 -5.27 5.02 17.65
C GLY A 199 -5.52 4.16 16.40
N LYS A 200 -4.47 3.70 15.69
CA LYS A 200 -4.55 2.98 14.40
C LYS A 200 -3.71 1.71 14.42
N LYS A 201 -4.08 0.80 15.32
CA LYS A 201 -3.44 -0.50 15.44
C LYS A 201 -3.70 -1.33 14.17
N LEU A 202 -2.68 -2.04 13.73
CA LEU A 202 -2.77 -2.99 12.63
C LEU A 202 -3.84 -4.07 12.92
N GLY A 203 -4.78 -4.26 12.01
CA GLY A 203 -5.91 -5.19 12.10
C GLY A 203 -7.17 -4.60 12.74
N ASP A 204 -7.12 -3.40 13.33
CA ASP A 204 -8.30 -2.78 13.96
C ASP A 204 -9.30 -2.21 12.94
N CYS A 205 -8.93 -2.14 11.65
CA CYS A 205 -9.82 -1.72 10.59
C CYS A 205 -10.42 -0.31 10.77
N ARG A 206 -9.66 0.61 11.38
CA ARG A 206 -10.10 2.00 11.65
C ARG A 206 -9.93 2.94 10.46
N GLY A 207 -9.16 2.54 9.47
CA GLY A 207 -8.95 3.31 8.25
C GLY A 207 -10.19 3.36 7.36
N TRP A 208 -10.05 4.12 6.26
CA TRP A 208 -11.05 4.17 5.22
C TRP A 208 -11.20 2.81 4.53
N LYS A 209 -12.41 2.56 4.05
CA LYS A 209 -12.85 1.39 3.30
C LYS A 209 -14.22 1.71 2.69
N PRO A 210 -14.57 1.11 1.55
CA PRO A 210 -15.90 1.30 0.99
C PRO A 210 -16.97 0.64 1.87
N GLU A 211 -18.20 1.15 1.78
CA GLU A 211 -19.33 0.70 2.61
C GLU A 211 -19.57 -0.81 2.53
N TYR A 212 -19.46 -1.40 1.33
CA TYR A 212 -19.64 -2.84 1.13
C TYR A 212 -18.58 -3.70 1.86
N ALA A 213 -17.41 -3.15 2.14
CA ALA A 213 -16.33 -3.84 2.86
C ALA A 213 -16.36 -3.55 4.37
N ALA A 214 -17.11 -2.52 4.80
CA ALA A 214 -17.17 -2.13 6.21
C ALA A 214 -17.72 -3.26 7.11
N ALA A 215 -18.68 -4.04 6.60
CA ALA A 215 -19.30 -5.13 7.34
C ALA A 215 -18.37 -6.32 7.63
N VAL A 216 -17.27 -6.46 6.89
CA VAL A 216 -16.34 -7.60 6.99
C VAL A 216 -14.94 -7.20 7.46
N CYS A 217 -14.71 -5.91 7.72
CA CYS A 217 -13.38 -5.42 8.10
C CYS A 217 -12.94 -6.01 9.44
N GLY A 218 -11.71 -6.53 9.50
CA GLY A 218 -11.10 -7.15 10.68
C GLY A 218 -11.38 -8.64 10.78
N THR A 219 -12.45 -9.15 10.13
CA THR A 219 -12.73 -10.59 10.04
C THR A 219 -12.28 -11.16 8.70
N ASP A 220 -12.83 -10.62 7.60
CA ASP A 220 -12.60 -11.06 6.22
C ASP A 220 -12.16 -9.91 5.30
N GLY A 221 -11.74 -8.79 5.89
CA GLY A 221 -11.33 -7.61 5.14
C GLY A 221 -10.37 -6.71 5.92
N TYR A 222 -9.86 -5.70 5.22
CA TYR A 222 -8.87 -4.76 5.72
C TYR A 222 -9.20 -3.32 5.29
N SER A 223 -8.46 -2.37 5.85
CA SER A 223 -8.62 -0.93 5.61
C SER A 223 -7.34 -0.27 5.10
N THR A 224 -7.40 1.01 4.74
CA THR A 224 -6.23 1.81 4.34
C THR A 224 -5.15 1.89 5.42
N ASP A 225 -5.53 1.87 6.70
CA ASP A 225 -4.56 1.82 7.80
C ASP A 225 -3.70 0.56 7.72
N ASP A 226 -4.32 -0.62 7.50
CA ASP A 226 -3.60 -1.90 7.40
C ASP A 226 -2.68 -1.95 6.19
N ILE A 227 -3.11 -1.32 5.09
CA ILE A 227 -2.30 -1.17 3.88
C ILE A 227 -1.04 -0.41 4.22
N TYR A 228 -1.10 0.75 4.90
CA TYR A 228 0.08 1.56 5.17
C TYR A 228 1.19 0.81 5.93
N TYR A 229 0.83 -0.03 6.91
CA TYR A 229 1.80 -0.92 7.56
C TYR A 229 2.45 -1.89 6.57
N LEU A 230 1.67 -2.48 5.67
CA LEU A 230 2.19 -3.36 4.63
C LEU A 230 3.13 -2.60 3.68
N GLU A 231 2.78 -1.38 3.28
CA GLU A 231 3.61 -0.55 2.38
C GLU A 231 5.00 -0.30 2.96
N VAL A 232 5.05 0.17 4.21
CA VAL A 232 6.32 0.41 4.92
C VAL A 232 7.15 -0.88 4.99
N CYS A 233 6.51 -2.01 5.30
CA CYS A 233 7.21 -3.29 5.36
C CYS A 233 7.69 -3.79 4.00
N MET A 234 6.93 -3.57 2.92
CA MET A 234 7.38 -3.93 1.57
C MET A 234 8.60 -3.10 1.17
N PHE A 235 8.65 -1.79 1.44
CA PHE A 235 9.85 -0.99 1.20
C PHE A 235 11.04 -1.42 2.06
N SER A 236 10.83 -1.64 3.37
CA SER A 236 11.88 -2.14 4.27
C SER A 236 12.47 -3.45 3.76
N PHE A 237 11.63 -4.33 3.20
CA PHE A 237 12.06 -5.61 2.64
C PHE A 237 12.79 -5.47 1.29
N MET A 238 12.26 -4.71 0.33
CA MET A 238 12.79 -4.71 -1.05
C MET A 238 13.94 -3.72 -1.30
N CYS A 239 14.23 -2.81 -0.37
CA CYS A 239 15.35 -1.86 -0.45
C CYS A 239 16.57 -2.36 0.35
N ASP A 240 17.79 -2.12 -0.12
CA ASP A 240 19.01 -2.44 0.63
C ASP A 240 19.16 -1.56 1.88
N ASN A 241 18.72 -0.31 1.80
CA ASN A 241 18.68 0.66 2.88
C ASN A 241 17.31 0.72 3.59
N GLY A 242 16.58 -0.40 3.62
CA GLY A 242 15.24 -0.47 4.21
C GLY A 242 15.17 -0.09 5.70
N ASP A 243 16.26 -0.26 6.45
CA ASP A 243 16.35 0.12 7.86
C ASP A 243 16.27 1.64 8.07
N ASP A 244 16.71 2.43 7.09
CA ASP A 244 16.74 3.89 7.18
C ASP A 244 15.32 4.48 7.26
N LEU A 245 14.30 3.78 6.75
CA LEU A 245 12.89 4.18 6.76
C LEU A 245 12.40 4.57 8.16
N PHE A 246 12.85 3.85 9.17
CA PHE A 246 12.34 4.00 10.54
C PHE A 246 13.00 5.18 11.28
N GLY A 247 14.04 5.77 10.70
CA GLY A 247 14.68 6.99 11.19
C GLY A 247 14.08 8.27 10.62
N LEU A 248 13.21 8.20 9.61
CA LEU A 248 12.68 9.35 8.90
C LEU A 248 11.73 10.21 9.75
N ASP A 249 11.81 11.52 9.56
CA ASP A 249 10.78 12.48 9.92
C ASP A 249 9.72 12.60 8.80
N VAL A 250 8.61 13.29 9.09
CA VAL A 250 7.62 13.65 8.05
C VAL A 250 8.29 14.56 7.02
N ASP A 251 7.97 14.38 5.73
CA ASP A 251 8.53 15.13 4.59
C ASP A 251 9.99 14.81 4.22
N ASP A 252 10.69 13.97 4.99
CA ASP A 252 12.03 13.52 4.60
C ASP A 252 11.98 12.72 3.28
N PHE A 253 12.99 12.95 2.45
CA PHE A 253 13.17 12.18 1.22
C PHE A 253 13.84 10.84 1.50
N TYR A 254 13.18 9.78 1.08
CA TYR A 254 13.72 8.42 1.08
C TYR A 254 13.93 7.91 -0.35
N VAL A 255 15.18 7.66 -0.72
CA VAL A 255 15.52 7.03 -2.00
C VAL A 255 15.80 5.55 -1.74
N CYS A 256 14.92 4.68 -2.24
CA CYS A 256 15.10 3.24 -2.13
C CYS A 256 16.30 2.79 -2.97
N GLN A 257 17.25 2.11 -2.34
CA GLN A 257 18.26 1.31 -3.03
C GLN A 257 17.61 -0.01 -3.44
N PHE A 258 16.78 0.03 -4.48
CA PHE A 258 15.97 -1.10 -4.91
C PHE A 258 16.84 -2.32 -5.23
N ASN A 259 16.58 -3.44 -4.55
CA ASN A 259 17.31 -4.68 -4.73
C ASN A 259 16.43 -5.72 -5.42
N GLU A 260 16.75 -6.03 -6.69
CA GLU A 260 15.98 -6.99 -7.49
C GLU A 260 15.90 -8.38 -6.86
N ARG A 261 16.95 -8.83 -6.15
CA ARG A 261 16.95 -10.13 -5.48
C ARG A 261 16.01 -10.14 -4.28
N LYS A 262 16.00 -9.05 -3.49
CA LYS A 262 15.05 -8.92 -2.39
C LYS A 262 13.61 -8.82 -2.90
N PHE A 263 13.38 -8.17 -4.05
CA PHE A 263 12.08 -8.21 -4.71
C PHE A 263 11.71 -9.64 -5.14
N ASP A 264 12.64 -10.41 -5.71
CA ASP A 264 12.38 -11.81 -6.08
C ASP A 264 12.07 -12.68 -4.85
N ASP A 265 12.71 -12.41 -3.71
CA ASP A 265 12.37 -13.05 -2.43
C ASP A 265 10.97 -12.66 -1.94
N LEU A 266 10.58 -11.38 -2.06
CA LEU A 266 9.22 -10.92 -1.75
C LEU A 266 8.18 -11.60 -2.64
N ALA A 267 8.46 -11.70 -3.94
CA ALA A 267 7.61 -12.40 -4.90
C ALA A 267 7.45 -13.88 -4.54
N ARG A 268 8.56 -14.56 -4.18
CA ARG A 268 8.54 -15.94 -3.71
C ARG A 268 7.70 -16.08 -2.45
N LEU A 269 7.87 -15.16 -1.49
CA LEU A 269 7.02 -15.09 -0.31
C LEU A 269 5.56 -15.04 -0.76
N PHE A 270 5.09 -14.04 -1.50
CA PHE A 270 3.66 -13.91 -1.81
C PHE A 270 3.04 -15.03 -2.66
N LYS A 271 3.84 -15.76 -3.44
CA LYS A 271 3.37 -16.95 -4.18
C LYS A 271 3.00 -18.11 -3.25
N GLU A 272 3.58 -18.19 -2.05
CA GLU A 272 3.24 -19.22 -1.09
C GLU A 272 1.82 -18.97 -0.52
N PRO A 273 0.93 -19.98 -0.49
CA PRO A 273 -0.40 -19.80 0.08
C PRO A 273 -0.29 -19.49 1.59
N PRO A 274 -1.17 -18.65 2.15
CA PRO A 274 -1.29 -18.51 3.61
C PRO A 274 -1.59 -19.88 4.23
N SER A 275 -1.19 -20.11 5.48
CA SER A 275 -1.59 -21.37 6.14
C SER A 275 -3.08 -21.33 6.44
N THR A 276 -3.69 -22.52 6.40
CA THR A 276 -5.10 -22.76 6.72
C THR A 276 -5.38 -22.60 8.20
#